data_AF-A0A946SAM7-F1
#
_entry.id   AF-A0A946SAM7-F1
#
_cell.length_a   1.000
_cell.length_b   1.000
_cell.length_c   1.000
_cell.angle_alpha   90.00
_cell.angle_beta   90.00
_cell.angle_gamma   90.00
#
_symmetry.space_group_name_H-M   'P 1'
#
loop_
_entity.id
_entity.type
_entity.pdbx_description
1 polymer ?
#
loop_
_entity_poly.entity_id
_entity_poly.type
_entity_poly.pdbx_seq_one_letter_code
_entity_poly.pdbx_strand_id
1 'polypeptide(L)'
;MNKDGQMIRVTLWAIMTITTLFLFSELLDNMFPAQAAIISEAFDLIRTPLMIIQFLGLGTLFVDLVVRFDKLNERFRILHVIAVGYCIISYMFQIFVFYMDSAFLA
;
A
#
# COMPACT_ATOMS: atom_id res chain seq x y z
N MET A 1 -18.60 -18.78 -4.46
CA MET A 1 -17.83 -17.51 -4.47
C MET A 1 -16.55 -17.76 -5.25
N ASN A 2 -16.33 -17.08 -6.39
CA ASN A 2 -15.21 -17.40 -7.31
C ASN A 2 -13.86 -17.16 -6.63
N LYS A 3 -12.93 -18.14 -6.73
CA LYS A 3 -11.59 -18.12 -6.11
C LYS A 3 -10.82 -16.82 -6.42
N ASP A 4 -10.93 -16.32 -7.64
CA ASP A 4 -10.23 -15.09 -8.09
C ASP A 4 -10.64 -13.85 -7.29
N GLY A 5 -11.94 -13.70 -6.99
CA GLY A 5 -12.44 -12.57 -6.22
C GLY A 5 -12.07 -12.62 -4.73
N GLN A 6 -11.66 -13.78 -4.23
CA GLN A 6 -11.08 -13.91 -2.90
C GLN A 6 -9.61 -13.48 -2.90
N MET A 7 -8.84 -13.90 -3.92
CA MET A 7 -7.42 -13.53 -4.05
C MET A 7 -7.25 -12.01 -4.16
N ILE A 8 -8.06 -11.33 -4.98
CA ILE A 8 -8.02 -9.86 -5.12
C ILE A 8 -8.27 -9.15 -3.77
N ARG A 9 -9.24 -9.64 -2.99
CA ARG A 9 -9.53 -9.06 -1.67
C ARG A 9 -8.38 -9.26 -0.69
N VAL A 10 -7.72 -10.42 -0.73
CA VAL A 10 -6.52 -10.66 0.09
C VAL A 10 -5.39 -9.73 -0.33
N THR A 11 -5.16 -9.55 -1.63
CA THR A 11 -4.15 -8.60 -2.15
C THR A 11 -4.44 -7.18 -1.72
N LEU A 12 -5.71 -6.72 -1.81
CA LEU A 12 -6.13 -5.40 -1.34
C LEU A 12 -5.83 -5.22 0.14
N TRP A 13 -6.25 -6.17 0.98
CA TRP A 13 -6.02 -6.11 2.43
C TRP A 13 -4.54 -6.13 2.78
N ALA A 14 -3.74 -6.96 2.10
CA ALA A 14 -2.31 -7.03 2.31
C ALA A 14 -1.63 -5.69 1.98
N ILE A 15 -1.88 -5.14 0.78
CA ILE A 15 -1.28 -3.87 0.35
C ILE A 15 -1.72 -2.73 1.26
N MET A 16 -3.00 -2.64 1.56
CA MET A 16 -3.54 -1.60 2.44
C MET A 16 -2.92 -1.66 3.84
N THR A 17 -2.68 -2.86 4.38
CA THR A 17 -2.01 -3.03 5.67
C THR A 17 -0.56 -2.55 5.60
N ILE A 18 0.19 -2.95 4.57
CA ILE A 18 1.60 -2.58 4.44
C ILE A 18 1.75 -1.07 4.23
N THR A 19 0.95 -0.45 3.36
CA THR A 19 1.01 1.00 3.12
C THR A 19 0.61 1.81 4.36
N THR A 20 -0.34 1.30 5.15
CA THR A 20 -0.74 1.93 6.42
C THR A 20 0.35 1.81 7.47
N LEU A 21 1.04 0.67 7.57
CA LEU A 21 2.17 0.51 8.49
C LEU A 21 3.31 1.46 8.13
N PHE A 22 3.60 1.64 6.84
CA PHE A 22 4.58 2.61 6.37
C PHE A 22 4.20 4.05 6.73
N LEU A 23 2.95 4.45 6.46
CA LEU A 23 2.47 5.78 6.85
C LEU A 23 2.49 5.98 8.37
N PHE A 24 2.20 4.92 9.13
CA PHE A 24 2.27 4.97 10.58
C PHE A 24 3.70 5.20 11.07
N SER A 25 4.69 4.49 10.51
CA SER A 25 6.09 4.68 10.91
C SER A 25 6.60 6.08 10.56
N GLU A 26 6.25 6.59 9.38
CA GLU A 26 6.76 7.89 8.91
C GLU A 26 6.07 9.08 9.59
N LEU A 27 4.74 9.03 9.73
CA LEU A 27 3.94 10.19 10.12
C LEU A 27 3.79 10.32 11.64
N LEU A 28 3.94 9.21 12.38
CA LEU A 28 3.78 9.16 13.83
C LEU A 28 5.10 8.96 14.59
N ASP A 29 6.24 9.05 13.93
CA ASP A 29 7.56 8.91 14.57
C ASP A 29 7.72 9.84 15.80
N ASN A 30 7.25 11.09 15.68
CA ASN A 30 7.29 12.06 16.78
C ASN A 30 6.34 11.76 17.94
N MET A 31 5.27 10.97 17.72
CA MET A 31 4.26 10.67 18.74
C MET A 31 4.48 9.30 19.39
N PHE A 32 5.00 8.32 18.63
CA PHE A 32 5.17 6.93 19.04
C PHE A 32 6.54 6.38 18.59
N PRO A 33 7.66 6.97 19.09
CA PRO A 33 8.99 6.71 18.55
C PRO A 33 9.43 5.26 18.71
N ALA A 34 9.09 4.61 19.82
CA ALA A 34 9.46 3.21 20.05
C ALA A 34 8.77 2.25 19.06
N GLN A 35 7.50 2.50 18.73
CA GLN A 35 6.76 1.65 17.79
C GLN A 35 7.15 1.95 16.34
N ALA A 36 7.34 3.23 16.01
CA ALA A 36 7.77 3.67 14.69
C ALA A 36 9.16 3.09 14.33
N ALA A 37 10.11 3.11 15.27
CA ALA A 37 11.45 2.56 15.06
C ALA A 37 11.44 1.06 14.73
N ILE A 38 10.66 0.25 15.46
CA ILE A 38 10.56 -1.19 15.22
C ILE A 38 10.01 -1.48 13.81
N ILE A 39 9.00 -0.71 13.40
CA ILE A 39 8.40 -0.86 12.07
C ILE A 39 9.41 -0.42 11.01
N SER A 40 10.04 0.75 11.17
CA SER A 40 11.00 1.27 10.19
C SER A 40 12.18 0.32 9.99
N GLU A 41 12.75 -0.21 11.08
CA GLU A 41 13.87 -1.17 11.00
C GLU A 41 13.48 -2.43 10.23
N ALA A 42 12.28 -2.96 10.47
CA ALA A 42 11.76 -4.10 9.73
C ALA A 42 11.54 -3.79 8.24
N PHE A 43 11.10 -2.58 7.91
CA PHE A 43 10.92 -2.13 6.52
C PHE A 43 12.26 -1.93 5.81
N ASP A 44 13.27 -1.37 6.47
CA ASP A 44 14.57 -1.08 5.85
C ASP A 44 15.28 -2.34 5.36
N LEU A 45 15.16 -3.46 6.09
CA LEU A 45 15.74 -4.76 5.70
C LEU A 45 15.21 -5.28 4.36
N ILE A 46 13.97 -4.95 4.00
CA ILE A 46 13.27 -5.49 2.83
C ILE A 46 12.66 -4.40 1.95
N ARG A 47 13.10 -3.15 2.08
CA ARG A 47 12.44 -1.96 1.52
C ARG A 47 12.26 -2.07 0.01
N THR A 48 13.35 -2.32 -0.69
CA THR A 48 13.39 -2.43 -2.16
C THR A 48 12.53 -3.59 -2.68
N PRO A 49 12.71 -4.85 -2.24
CA PRO A 49 11.86 -5.94 -2.73
C PRO A 49 10.38 -5.75 -2.35
N LEU A 50 10.09 -5.17 -1.17
CA LEU A 50 8.72 -4.89 -0.75
C LEU A 50 8.04 -3.87 -1.66
N MET A 51 8.73 -2.78 -2.01
CA MET A 51 8.22 -1.78 -2.95
C MET A 51 7.92 -2.37 -4.33
N ILE A 52 8.78 -3.26 -4.84
CA ILE A 52 8.55 -3.94 -6.13
C ILE A 52 7.28 -4.81 -6.07
N ILE A 53 7.11 -5.59 -5.00
CA ILE A 53 5.92 -6.43 -4.81
C ILE A 53 4.66 -5.57 -4.68
N GLN A 54 4.74 -4.48 -3.92
CA GLN A 54 3.64 -3.52 -3.79
C GLN A 54 3.27 -2.93 -5.15
N PHE A 55 4.24 -2.51 -5.97
CA PHE A 55 3.98 -1.99 -7.31
C PHE A 55 3.21 -2.98 -8.18
N LEU A 56 3.64 -4.23 -8.22
CA LEU A 56 2.97 -5.28 -8.99
C LEU A 56 1.54 -5.53 -8.49
N GLY A 57 1.35 -5.62 -7.18
CA GLY A 57 0.03 -5.83 -6.60
C GLY A 57 -0.90 -4.60 -6.70
N LEU A 58 -0.35 -3.39 -6.66
CA LEU A 58 -1.10 -2.16 -6.91
C LEU A 58 -1.54 -2.06 -8.37
N GLY A 59 -0.64 -2.38 -9.30
CA GLY A 59 -0.98 -2.46 -10.72
C GLY A 59 -2.11 -3.45 -10.99
N THR A 60 -2.06 -4.64 -10.37
CA THR A 60 -3.12 -5.65 -10.53
C THR A 60 -4.45 -5.20 -9.90
N LEU A 61 -4.43 -4.60 -8.71
CA LEU A 61 -5.62 -4.03 -8.07
C LEU A 61 -6.24 -2.89 -8.87
N PHE A 62 -5.41 -2.01 -9.44
CA PHE A 62 -5.88 -0.92 -10.27
C PHE A 62 -6.52 -1.42 -11.57
N VAL A 63 -5.87 -2.36 -12.27
CA VAL A 63 -6.44 -2.98 -13.48
C VAL A 63 -7.73 -3.72 -13.14
N ASP A 64 -7.80 -4.46 -12.03
CA ASP A 64 -9.02 -5.13 -11.59
C ASP A 64 -10.14 -4.13 -11.32
N LEU A 65 -9.84 -3.03 -10.63
CA LEU A 65 -10.81 -1.95 -10.37
C LEU A 65 -11.37 -1.39 -11.67
N VAL A 66 -10.53 -1.10 -12.67
CA VAL A 66 -10.97 -0.55 -13.96
C VAL A 66 -11.78 -1.55 -14.77
N VAL A 67 -11.33 -2.80 -14.87
CA VAL A 67 -11.97 -3.84 -15.69
C VAL A 67 -13.26 -4.36 -15.08
N ARG A 68 -13.34 -4.42 -13.74
CA ARG A 68 -14.50 -4.99 -13.02
C ARG A 68 -15.35 -3.93 -12.33
N PHE A 69 -15.13 -2.65 -12.62
CA PHE A 69 -15.85 -1.53 -12.01
C PHE A 69 -17.38 -1.72 -12.03
N ASP A 70 -17.92 -2.06 -13.20
CA ASP A 70 -19.36 -2.22 -13.41
C ASP A 70 -19.95 -3.50 -12.80
N LYS A 71 -19.09 -4.46 -12.44
CA LYS A 71 -19.48 -5.72 -11.81
C LYS A 71 -19.46 -5.66 -10.28
N LEU A 72 -18.96 -4.55 -9.71
CA LEU A 72 -18.95 -4.34 -8.26
C LEU A 72 -20.32 -3.93 -7.76
N ASN A 73 -20.73 -4.48 -6.62
CA ASN A 73 -21.93 -4.05 -5.92
C ASN A 73 -21.87 -2.54 -5.62
N GLU A 74 -22.91 -1.81 -5.98
CA GLU A 74 -22.97 -0.33 -5.94
C GLU A 74 -22.56 0.26 -4.58
N ARG A 75 -22.96 -0.39 -3.49
CA ARG A 75 -22.64 0.02 -2.11
C ARG A 75 -21.17 -0.15 -1.75
N PHE A 76 -20.51 -1.20 -2.24
CA PHE A 76 -19.10 -1.50 -1.95
C PHE A 76 -18.15 -0.92 -3.00
N ARG A 77 -18.67 -0.54 -4.17
CA ARG A 77 -17.91 0.06 -5.27
C ARG A 77 -17.16 1.31 -4.81
N ILE A 78 -17.84 2.24 -4.14
CA ILE A 78 -17.24 3.48 -3.65
C ILE A 78 -16.12 3.18 -2.64
N LEU A 79 -16.36 2.30 -1.67
CA LEU A 79 -15.35 1.91 -0.67
C LEU A 79 -14.13 1.25 -1.32
N HIS A 80 -14.34 0.41 -2.34
CA HIS A 80 -13.25 -0.26 -3.04
C HIS A 80 -12.40 0.74 -3.84
N VAL A 81 -13.03 1.69 -4.54
CA VAL A 81 -12.33 2.78 -5.25
C VAL A 81 -11.49 3.60 -4.28
N ILE A 82 -12.06 4.00 -3.14
CA ILE A 82 -11.35 4.77 -2.12
C ILE A 82 -10.16 3.97 -1.57
N ALA A 83 -10.34 2.68 -1.28
CA ALA A 83 -9.27 1.83 -0.76
C ALA A 83 -8.10 1.69 -1.75
N VAL A 84 -8.40 1.45 -3.04
CA VAL A 84 -7.37 1.37 -4.09
C VAL A 84 -6.69 2.74 -4.26
N GLY A 85 -7.46 3.84 -4.29
CA GLY A 85 -6.92 5.20 -4.37
C GLY A 85 -5.99 5.54 -3.19
N TYR A 86 -6.38 5.18 -1.98
CA TYR A 86 -5.55 5.31 -0.79
C TYR A 86 -4.23 4.53 -0.92
N CYS A 87 -4.28 3.28 -1.40
CA CYS A 87 -3.07 2.48 -1.61
C CYS A 87 -2.13 3.14 -2.62
N ILE A 88 -2.67 3.70 -3.73
CA ILE A 88 -1.88 4.36 -4.76
C ILE A 88 -1.20 5.61 -4.20
N ILE A 89 -1.97 6.48 -3.54
CA ILE A 89 -1.45 7.72 -2.96
C ILE A 89 -0.37 7.41 -1.92
N SER A 90 -0.62 6.44 -1.04
CA SER A 90 0.35 6.03 -0.01
C SER A 90 1.63 5.47 -0.63
N TYR A 91 1.51 4.67 -1.70
CA TYR A 91 2.66 4.13 -2.41
C TYR A 91 3.46 5.22 -3.15
N MET A 92 2.80 6.23 -3.74
CA MET A 92 3.50 7.38 -4.32
C MET A 92 4.26 8.18 -3.27
N PHE A 93 3.66 8.39 -2.09
CA PHE A 93 4.34 9.01 -0.96
C PHE A 93 5.55 8.18 -0.50
N GLN A 94 5.41 6.86 -0.43
CA GLN A 94 6.52 5.96 -0.10
C GLN A 94 7.68 6.04 -1.11
N ILE A 95 7.40 6.11 -2.43
CA ILE A 95 8.43 6.34 -3.45
C ILE A 95 9.11 7.69 -3.23
N PHE A 96 8.34 8.73 -2.90
CA PHE A 96 8.89 10.06 -2.65
C PHE A 96 9.85 10.05 -1.45
N VAL A 97 9.47 9.44 -0.32
CA VAL A 97 10.34 9.27 0.85
C VAL A 97 11.59 8.45 0.50
N PHE A 98 11.43 7.34 -0.22
CA PHE A 98 12.57 6.52 -0.67
C PHE A 98 13.55 7.31 -1.56
N TYR A 99 13.02 8.13 -2.47
CA TYR A 99 13.83 9.00 -3.32
C TYR A 99 14.56 10.07 -2.49
N MET A 100 13.87 10.70 -1.53
CA MET A 100 14.47 11.66 -0.62
C MET A 100 15.61 11.03 0.19
N ASP A 101 15.36 9.89 0.84
CA ASP A 101 16.40 9.17 1.59
C ASP A 101 17.61 8.86 0.70
N SER A 102 17.37 8.38 -0.53
CA SER A 102 18.43 8.05 -1.48
C SER A 102 19.21 9.27 -1.98
N ALA A 103 18.55 10.44 -2.08
CA ALA A 103 19.16 11.68 -2.57
C ALA A 103 19.92 12.44 -1.47
N PHE A 104 19.46 12.36 -0.22
CA PHE A 104 20.06 13.07 0.93
C PHE A 104 21.12 12.24 1.68
N LEU A 105 21.13 10.91 1.53
CA LEU A 105 22.18 10.02 2.07
C LEU A 105 23.29 9.71 1.05
N ALA A 106 23.33 10.41 -0.09
CA ALA A 106 24.40 10.34 -1.10
C ALA A 106 25.50 11.38 -0.85
#